data_AF-A0A378UGZ9-F1
#
_entry.id   AF-A0A378UGZ9-F1
#
_cell.length_a   1.000
_cell.length_b   1.000
_cell.length_c   1.000
_cell.angle_alpha   90.00
_cell.angle_beta   90.00
_cell.angle_gamma   90.00
#
_symmetry.space_group_name_H-M   'P 1'
#
loop_
_entity.id
_entity.type
_entity.pdbx_description
1 polymer ?
#
loop_
_entity_poly.entity_id
_entity_poly.type
_entity_poly.pdbx_seq_one_letter_code
_entity_poly.pdbx_strand_id
1 'polypeptide(L)' 'MNIDDTRYRQALERIEALIRHLRANQSAACSLAEEEDLMLMRLADWQTGLQPHHQAAIAEIERLYQHYIRHEPD' A
#
# COMPACT_ATOMS: atom_id res chain seq x y z
N MET A 1 6.51 23.93 4.43
CA MET A 1 6.37 22.56 3.89
C MET A 1 4.93 22.14 4.17
N ASN A 2 4.10 21.96 3.14
CA ASN A 2 2.68 21.61 3.34
C ASN A 2 2.58 20.19 3.91
N ILE A 3 1.79 20.03 4.97
CA ILE A 3 1.62 18.74 5.65
C ILE A 3 0.97 17.73 4.69
N ASP A 4 0.09 18.19 3.79
CA ASP A 4 -0.55 17.37 2.76
C ASP A 4 0.45 16.78 1.76
N ASP A 5 1.49 17.54 1.40
CA ASP A 5 2.56 17.08 0.50
C ASP A 5 3.41 15.99 1.17
N THR A 6 3.63 16.13 2.48
CA THR A 6 4.39 15.15 3.28
C THR A 6 3.62 13.83 3.41
N ARG A 7 2.32 13.90 3.72
CA ARG A 7 1.45 12.70 3.81
C ARG A 7 1.28 12.01 2.47
N TYR A 8 1.12 12.79 1.41
CA TYR A 8 1.05 12.26 0.05
C TYR A 8 2.34 11.52 -0.33
N ARG A 9 3.52 12.13 -0.10
CA ARG A 9 4.81 11.49 -0.38
C ARG A 9 5.00 10.21 0.44
N GLN A 10 4.67 10.24 1.73
CA GLN A 10 4.71 9.05 2.59
C GLN A 10 3.76 7.95 2.09
N ALA A 11 2.57 8.31 1.58
CA ALA A 11 1.64 7.34 1.03
C ALA A 11 2.23 6.65 -0.22
N LEU A 12 2.90 7.39 -1.10
CA LEU A 12 3.59 6.80 -2.25
C LEU A 12 4.71 5.84 -1.83
N GLU A 13 5.54 6.23 -0.87
CA GLU A 13 6.60 5.36 -0.34
C GLU A 13 6.03 4.09 0.30
N ARG A 14 4.90 4.21 1.02
CA ARG A 14 4.19 3.07 1.62
C ARG A 14 3.57 2.16 0.57
N ILE A 15 3.05 2.70 -0.54
CA ILE A 15 2.56 1.91 -1.67
C ILE A 15 3.70 1.07 -2.25
N GLU A 16 4.86 1.67 -2.52
CA GLU A 16 6.01 0.92 -3.06
C GLU A 16 6.49 -0.17 -2.10
N ALA A 17 6.51 0.11 -0.80
CA ALA A 17 6.86 -0.87 0.22
C ALA A 17 5.85 -2.03 0.27
N LEU A 18 4.55 -1.74 0.23
CA LEU A 18 3.48 -2.76 0.18
C LEU A 18 3.60 -3.64 -1.06
N ILE A 19 3.80 -3.03 -2.24
CA ILE A 19 3.98 -3.77 -3.49
C ILE A 19 5.19 -4.70 -3.41
N ARG A 20 6.32 -4.22 -2.88
CA ARG A 20 7.51 -5.06 -2.68
C ARG A 20 7.26 -6.19 -1.69
N HIS A 21 6.61 -5.91 -0.56
CA HIS A 21 6.34 -6.91 0.46
C HIS A 21 5.42 -8.01 -0.06
N LEU A 22 4.29 -7.64 -0.69
CA LEU A 22 3.36 -8.60 -1.31
C LEU A 22 4.04 -9.43 -2.41
N ARG A 23 4.89 -8.82 -3.25
CA ARG A 23 5.67 -9.58 -4.26
C ARG A 23 6.72 -10.49 -3.65
N ALA A 24 7.34 -10.11 -2.54
CA ALA A 24 8.34 -10.91 -1.85
C ALA A 24 7.72 -12.07 -1.06
N ASN A 25 6.53 -11.86 -0.51
CA ASN A 25 5.77 -12.83 0.28
C ASN A 25 4.63 -13.50 -0.50
N GLN A 26 4.66 -13.41 -1.84
CA GLN A 26 3.64 -14.00 -2.72
C GLN A 26 3.44 -15.46 -2.33
N SER A 27 2.28 -15.74 -1.76
CA SER A 27 2.01 -17.09 -1.26
C SER A 27 1.69 -18.01 -2.41
N ALA A 28 2.31 -19.20 -2.43
CA ALA A 28 2.02 -20.25 -3.41
C ALA A 28 0.60 -20.85 -3.27
N ALA A 29 -0.17 -20.41 -2.27
CA ALA A 29 -1.55 -20.80 -2.06
C ALA A 29 -2.46 -20.00 -3.01
N CYS A 30 -3.11 -20.71 -3.93
CA CYS A 30 -3.90 -20.13 -5.01
C CYS A 30 -4.94 -19.09 -4.55
N SER A 31 -5.60 -19.33 -3.42
CA SER A 31 -6.63 -18.43 -2.89
C SER A 31 -6.07 -17.12 -2.32
N LEU A 32 -4.88 -17.16 -1.71
CA LEU A 32 -4.24 -15.95 -1.18
C LEU A 32 -3.61 -15.14 -2.32
N ALA A 33 -3.10 -15.81 -3.35
CA ALA A 33 -2.51 -15.17 -4.52
C ALA A 33 -3.51 -14.26 -5.26
N GLU A 34 -4.78 -14.66 -5.43
CA GLU A 34 -5.80 -13.81 -6.07
C GLU A 34 -6.10 -12.55 -5.25
N GLU A 35 -6.19 -12.66 -3.94
CA GLU A 35 -6.41 -11.51 -3.06
C GLU A 35 -5.20 -10.56 -3.06
N GLU A 36 -3.98 -11.10 -3.05
CA GLU A 36 -2.73 -10.33 -3.15
C GLU A 36 -2.61 -9.63 -4.52
N ASP A 37 -2.97 -10.28 -5.62
CA ASP A 37 -2.96 -9.69 -6.97
C ASP A 37 -3.98 -8.55 -7.10
N LEU A 38 -5.19 -8.70 -6.54
CA LEU A 38 -6.18 -7.63 -6.50
C LEU A 38 -5.68 -6.43 -5.68
N MET A 39 -5.00 -6.67 -4.56
CA MET A 39 -4.38 -5.61 -3.78
C MET A 39 -3.24 -4.94 -4.54
N LEU A 40 -2.38 -5.70 -5.22
CA LEU A 40 -1.30 -5.17 -6.04
C LEU A 40 -1.83 -4.28 -7.17
N MET A 41 -2.91 -4.69 -7.84
CA MET A 41 -3.57 -3.89 -8.88
C MET A 41 -4.11 -2.58 -8.29
N ARG A 42 -4.81 -2.64 -7.16
CA ARG A 42 -5.34 -1.45 -6.47
C ARG A 42 -4.24 -0.49 -6.00
N LEU A 43 -3.13 -1.02 -5.51
CA LEU A 43 -1.96 -0.23 -5.11
C LEU A 43 -1.29 0.46 -6.31
N ALA A 44 -1.19 -0.23 -7.45
CA ALA A 44 -0.65 0.35 -8.69
C ALA A 44 -1.55 1.46 -9.26
N ASP A 45 -2.88 1.28 -9.19
CA ASP A 45 -3.85 2.33 -9.53
C ASP A 45 -3.65 3.57 -8.65
N TRP A 46 -3.51 3.39 -7.34
CA TRP A 46 -3.19 4.51 -6.45
C TRP A 46 -1.81 5.11 -6.72
N GLN A 47 -0.78 4.33 -7.04
CA GLN A 47 0.54 4.89 -7.33
C GLN A 47 0.51 5.90 -8.51
N THR A 48 -0.37 5.66 -9.49
CA THR A 48 -0.49 6.50 -10.69
C THR A 48 -1.56 7.58 -10.57
N GLY A 49 -2.65 7.33 -9.83
CA GLY A 49 -3.79 8.23 -9.70
C GLY A 49 -3.95 8.93 -8.34
N LEU A 50 -3.11 8.63 -7.34
CA LEU A 50 -3.20 9.26 -6.03
C LEU A 50 -2.86 10.75 -6.15
N GLN A 51 -3.66 11.57 -5.48
CA GLN A 51 -3.45 13.01 -5.39
C GLN A 51 -3.48 13.41 -3.91
N PRO A 52 -2.86 14.54 -3.53
CA PRO A 52 -2.79 14.96 -2.13
C PRO A 52 -4.17 15.22 -1.49
N HIS A 53 -5.22 15.47 -2.29
CA HIS A 53 -6.59 15.62 -1.80
C HIS A 53 -7.34 14.28 -1.60
N HIS A 54 -6.77 13.14 -2.05
CA HIS A 54 -7.33 11.81 -1.83
C HIS A 54 -7.06 11.30 -0.40
N GLN A 55 -7.49 12.06 0.61
CA GLN A 55 -7.20 11.76 2.01
C GLN A 55 -7.72 10.38 2.46
N ALA A 56 -8.86 9.94 1.91
CA ALA A 56 -9.40 8.60 2.19
C ALA A 56 -8.47 7.49 1.67
N ALA A 57 -7.92 7.63 0.47
CA ALA A 57 -6.98 6.67 -0.09
C ALA A 57 -5.65 6.68 0.68
N ILE A 58 -5.15 7.86 1.06
CA ILE A 58 -3.95 8.01 1.89
C ILE A 58 -4.11 7.30 3.25
N ALA A 59 -5.26 7.47 3.90
CA ALA A 59 -5.55 6.80 5.18
C ALA A 59 -5.66 5.28 5.02
N GLU A 60 -6.25 4.81 3.92
CA GLU A 60 -6.36 3.38 3.63
C GLU A 60 -4.98 2.75 3.37
N ILE A 61 -4.12 3.42 2.59
CA ILE A 61 -2.73 2.99 2.35
C ILE A 61 -1.97 2.87 3.68
N GLU A 62 -2.15 3.83 4.59
CA GLU A 62 -1.52 3.78 5.92
C GLU A 62 -2.01 2.59 6.74
N ARG A 63 -3.31 2.30 6.71
CA ARG A 63 -3.89 1.14 7.38
C ARG A 63 -3.35 -0.17 6.82
N LEU A 64 -3.31 -0.31 5.50
CA LEU A 64 -2.75 -1.48 4.82
C LEU A 64 -1.27 -1.66 5.18
N TYR A 65 -0.48 -0.59 5.13
CA TYR A 65 0.94 -0.61 5.50
C TYR A 65 1.14 -1.11 6.94
N GLN A 66 0.30 -0.66 7.88
CA GLN A 66 0.38 -1.16 9.26
C GLN A 66 -0.03 -2.63 9.38
N HIS A 67 -1.00 -3.08 8.59
CA HIS A 67 -1.47 -4.46 8.62
C HIS A 67 -0.47 -5.47 8.02
N TYR A 68 0.20 -5.11 6.92
CA TYR A 68 1.11 -6.01 6.21
C TYR A 68 2.57 -5.89 6.67
N ILE A 69 3.06 -4.68 6.92
CA ILE A 69 4.49 -4.43 7.19
C ILE A 69 4.76 -4.18 8.67
N ARG A 70 3.89 -3.45 9.38
CA ARG A 70 4.10 -3.17 10.82
C ARG A 70 3.69 -4.33 11.73
N HIS A 71 3.00 -5.33 11.16
CA HIS A 71 2.52 -6.51 11.87
C HIS A 71 3.50 -7.69 11.76
N GLU A 72 4.82 -7.44 11.75
CA GLU A 72 5.79 -8.42 12.23
C GLU A 72 5.73 -8.42 13.77
N PRO A 73 5.13 -9.43 14.42
CA PRO A 73 5.33 -9.62 15.85
C PRO A 73 6.77 -10.09 16.06
N ASP A 74 7.54 -9.31 16.81
CA ASP A 74 8.76 -9.77 17.48
C ASP A 74 8.41 -10.92 18.47
#